data_AF-A0A2T4DW28-F1
#
_entry.id   AF-A0A2T4DW28-F1
#
_cell.length_a   1.000
_cell.length_b   1.000
_cell.length_c   1.000
_cell.angle_alpha   90.00
_cell.angle_beta   90.00
_cell.angle_gamma   90.00
#
_symmetry.space_group_name_H-M   'P 1'
#
loop_
_entity.id
_entity.type
_entity.pdbx_description
1 polymer ?
#
loop_
_entity_poly.entity_id
_entity_poly.type
_entity_poly.pdbx_seq_one_letter_code
_entity_poly.pdbx_strand_id
1 'polypeptide(L)'
;MLVRYFIEQVFRYDLEIIAGLGVDESSRSKVNFSIIQKKRNQAHTALLSIFSMDPDDINCFIDNKVPENPILSIGEFPNSMIPFLKNNTIYKHALIVTYLSSLKIICLYVAVKNQSIDNKTAYIIFSKFIREELNCIPAIVQSFALHLFGGCDYLKKIIFPKRNLPINKKLHKILSGSIDLLLPSLSQKLVEQTYPLHVSRKLTTVFATTDQRISLLHSLMNEKIRLDSGEKINYSRSINQIDLLPEIKWSKSDLDEFDHFTNEDVGKRFSRPYSGPQKFDHLLHLVPHYENEVLKYQSSE
;
A
#
# COMPACT_ATOMS: atom_id res chain seq x y z
N MET A 1 -9.98 21.47 11.91
CA MET A 1 -8.95 21.24 12.95
C MET A 1 -7.76 20.46 12.41
N LEU A 2 -7.92 19.21 11.91
CA LEU A 2 -6.83 18.41 11.33
C LEU A 2 -6.13 19.02 10.11
N VAL A 3 -6.89 19.53 9.12
CA VAL A 3 -6.31 20.14 7.90
C VAL A 3 -5.50 21.40 8.22
N ARG A 4 -6.03 22.26 9.10
CA ARG A 4 -5.33 23.46 9.58
C ARG A 4 -4.02 23.09 10.27
N TYR A 5 -4.06 22.15 11.23
CA TYR A 5 -2.85 21.67 11.90
C TYR A 5 -1.82 21.11 10.91
N PHE A 6 -2.25 20.37 9.90
CA PHE A 6 -1.35 19.86 8.85
C PHE A 6 -0.67 20.99 8.08
N ILE A 7 -1.43 22.00 7.64
CA ILE A 7 -0.88 23.16 6.91
C ILE A 7 0.06 23.96 7.81
N GLU A 8 -0.28 24.15 9.08
CA GLU A 8 0.61 24.78 10.07
C GLU A 8 1.93 24.01 10.22
N GLN A 9 1.91 22.68 10.23
CA GLN A 9 3.16 21.89 10.28
C GLN A 9 3.96 22.01 8.98
N VAL A 10 3.30 21.98 7.83
CA VAL A 10 3.94 22.18 6.51
C VAL A 10 4.67 23.51 6.48
N PHE A 11 4.00 24.58 6.89
CA PHE A 11 4.58 25.92 6.94
C PHE A 11 5.71 26.02 7.96
N ARG A 12 5.48 25.51 9.19
CA ARG A 12 6.46 25.56 10.29
C ARG A 12 7.78 24.87 9.95
N TYR A 13 7.72 23.75 9.22
CA TYR A 13 8.90 22.96 8.89
C TYR A 13 9.39 23.17 7.44
N ASP A 14 8.84 24.15 6.72
CA ASP A 14 9.19 24.46 5.33
C ASP A 14 9.16 23.20 4.42
N LEU A 15 8.04 22.47 4.48
CA LEU A 15 7.88 21.21 3.76
C LEU A 15 7.32 21.43 2.36
N GLU A 16 7.94 20.81 1.37
CA GLU A 16 7.40 20.72 0.03
C GLU A 16 6.35 19.60 -0.07
N ILE A 17 5.18 19.90 -0.65
CA ILE A 17 4.07 18.94 -0.75
C ILE A 17 3.99 18.34 -2.14
N ILE A 18 4.01 17.00 -2.18
CA ILE A 18 3.77 16.21 -3.39
C ILE A 18 2.47 15.41 -3.22
N ALA A 19 1.36 15.96 -3.70
CA ALA A 19 0.04 15.31 -3.60
C ALA A 19 -0.31 14.39 -4.79
N GLY A 20 0.60 14.24 -5.76
CA GLY A 20 0.34 13.60 -7.05
C GLY A 20 -0.23 12.18 -6.94
N LEU A 21 0.29 11.34 -6.05
CA LEU A 21 -0.21 9.97 -5.87
C LEU A 21 -1.66 9.93 -5.37
N GLY A 22 -2.00 10.76 -4.38
CA GLY A 22 -3.35 10.83 -3.83
C GLY A 22 -4.35 11.46 -4.80
N VAL A 23 -3.93 12.48 -5.55
CA VAL A 23 -4.72 13.07 -6.64
C VAL A 23 -5.00 12.03 -7.73
N ASP A 24 -3.98 11.29 -8.16
CA ASP A 24 -4.10 10.30 -9.20
C ASP A 24 -4.99 9.13 -8.78
N GLU A 25 -4.81 8.58 -7.56
CA GLU A 25 -5.63 7.51 -6.98
C GLU A 25 -7.10 7.94 -6.89
N SER A 26 -7.36 9.07 -6.23
CA SER A 26 -8.72 9.54 -5.98
C SER A 26 -9.47 9.88 -7.26
N SER A 27 -8.76 10.16 -8.36
CA SER A 27 -9.34 10.56 -9.64
C SER A 27 -9.70 9.41 -10.57
N ARG A 28 -9.52 8.15 -10.15
CA ARG A 28 -9.77 6.99 -11.01
C ARG A 28 -11.24 6.62 -11.13
N SER A 29 -11.58 6.06 -12.28
CA SER A 29 -12.89 5.51 -12.60
C SER A 29 -13.15 4.20 -11.86
N LYS A 30 -14.35 4.06 -11.30
CA LYS A 30 -14.85 2.83 -10.68
C LYS A 30 -15.01 1.66 -11.66
N VAL A 31 -15.06 1.92 -12.97
CA VAL A 31 -15.35 0.88 -13.96
C VAL A 31 -14.07 0.23 -14.50
N ASN A 32 -13.05 1.03 -14.78
CA ASN A 32 -11.84 0.59 -15.51
C ASN A 32 -10.54 1.20 -14.98
N PHE A 33 -10.60 1.91 -13.85
CA PHE A 33 -9.45 2.52 -13.19
C PHE A 33 -8.70 3.58 -14.01
N SER A 34 -9.25 4.03 -15.15
CA SER A 34 -8.68 5.14 -15.91
C SER A 34 -8.83 6.45 -15.13
N ILE A 35 -7.94 7.41 -15.41
CA ILE A 35 -8.00 8.73 -14.78
C ILE A 35 -9.15 9.53 -15.39
N ILE A 36 -10.04 10.06 -14.54
CA ILE A 36 -11.04 11.03 -14.93
C ILE A 36 -10.39 12.42 -14.89
N GLN A 37 -9.91 12.91 -16.04
CA GLN A 37 -9.07 14.12 -16.09
C GLN A 37 -9.73 15.35 -15.46
N LYS A 38 -11.05 15.53 -15.63
CA LYS A 38 -11.77 16.66 -15.00
C LYS A 38 -11.72 16.58 -13.47
N LYS A 39 -11.89 15.38 -12.91
CA LYS A 39 -11.80 15.12 -11.47
C LYS A 39 -10.37 15.36 -10.95
N ARG A 40 -9.38 14.90 -11.71
CA ARG A 40 -7.96 15.12 -11.43
C ARG A 40 -7.62 16.60 -11.36
N ASN A 41 -8.06 17.38 -12.35
CA ASN A 41 -7.83 18.82 -12.38
C ASN A 41 -8.51 19.50 -11.18
N GLN A 42 -9.77 19.16 -10.87
CA GLN A 42 -10.48 19.72 -9.72
C GLN A 42 -9.75 19.42 -8.39
N ALA A 43 -9.34 18.16 -8.17
CA ALA A 43 -8.62 17.76 -6.97
C ALA A 43 -7.24 18.42 -6.87
N HIS A 44 -6.49 18.48 -7.98
CA HIS A 44 -5.18 19.12 -8.02
C HIS A 44 -5.27 20.62 -7.72
N THR A 45 -6.17 21.34 -8.38
CA THR A 45 -6.39 22.77 -8.14
C THR A 45 -6.83 23.04 -6.71
N ALA A 46 -7.73 22.23 -6.16
CA ALA A 46 -8.18 22.38 -4.78
C ALA A 46 -7.01 22.23 -3.79
N LEU A 47 -6.16 21.22 -3.96
CA LEU A 47 -5.00 21.01 -3.09
C LEU A 47 -3.93 22.09 -3.26
N LEU A 48 -3.64 22.52 -4.49
CA LEU A 48 -2.73 23.65 -4.72
C LEU A 48 -3.23 24.92 -4.02
N SER A 49 -4.52 25.26 -4.14
CA SER A 49 -5.08 26.42 -3.44
C SER A 49 -4.95 26.32 -1.92
N ILE A 50 -5.11 25.13 -1.35
CA ILE A 50 -5.00 24.91 0.10
C ILE A 50 -3.53 25.01 0.55
N PHE A 51 -2.60 24.44 -0.20
CA PHE A 51 -1.20 24.36 0.18
C PHE A 51 -0.38 25.60 -0.16
N SER A 52 -0.89 26.49 -1.01
CA SER A 52 -0.31 27.81 -1.27
C SER A 52 -0.87 28.90 -0.35
N MET A 53 -1.74 28.57 0.59
CA MET A 53 -2.40 29.52 1.50
C MET A 53 -1.61 29.71 2.78
N ASP A 54 -1.53 30.95 3.27
CA ASP A 54 -1.05 31.23 4.62
C ASP A 54 -2.02 30.58 5.65
N PRO A 55 -1.53 29.90 6.69
CA PRO A 55 -2.38 29.37 7.76
C PRO A 55 -3.40 30.36 8.32
N ASP A 56 -3.07 31.65 8.38
CA ASP A 56 -3.94 32.70 8.91
C ASP A 56 -5.12 33.03 7.96
N ASP A 57 -4.94 32.81 6.65
CA ASP A 57 -5.94 33.07 5.61
C ASP A 57 -6.97 31.94 5.46
N ILE A 58 -6.73 30.76 6.06
CA ILE A 58 -7.60 29.59 5.91
C ILE A 58 -9.04 29.87 6.33
N ASN A 59 -9.25 30.60 7.43
CA ASN A 59 -10.60 30.90 7.92
C ASN A 59 -11.34 31.81 6.93
N CYS A 60 -10.65 32.86 6.45
CA CYS A 60 -11.17 33.76 5.43
C CYS A 60 -11.55 32.99 4.14
N PHE A 61 -10.73 32.03 3.71
CA PHE A 61 -11.05 31.19 2.57
C PHE A 61 -12.26 30.29 2.80
N ILE A 62 -12.37 29.65 3.96
CA ILE A 62 -13.53 28.80 4.30
C ILE A 62 -14.82 29.62 4.27
N ASP A 63 -14.80 30.82 4.84
CA ASP A 63 -15.97 31.69 4.95
C ASP A 63 -16.41 32.27 3.60
N ASN A 64 -15.47 32.50 2.68
CA ASN A 64 -15.75 33.17 1.40
C ASN A 64 -15.85 32.23 0.19
N LYS A 65 -15.42 30.97 0.30
CA LYS A 65 -15.38 30.07 -0.86
C LYS A 65 -16.76 29.48 -1.15
N VAL A 66 -17.23 29.68 -2.38
CA VAL A 66 -18.42 29.00 -2.90
C VAL A 66 -18.11 27.51 -3.05
N PRO A 67 -18.89 26.61 -2.42
CA PRO A 67 -18.69 25.17 -2.56
C PRO A 67 -18.91 24.73 -4.01
N GLU A 68 -17.91 24.09 -4.60
CA GLU A 68 -18.08 23.37 -5.86
C GLU A 68 -18.53 21.93 -5.60
N ASN A 69 -19.43 21.42 -6.43
CA ASN A 69 -19.82 20.01 -6.35
C ASN A 69 -18.64 19.12 -6.81
N PRO A 70 -18.32 18.06 -6.06
CA PRO A 70 -17.23 17.16 -6.43
C PRO A 70 -17.61 16.36 -7.68
N ILE A 71 -16.66 16.24 -8.61
CA ILE A 71 -16.84 15.34 -9.76
C ILE A 71 -16.76 13.89 -9.27
N LEU A 72 -17.87 13.17 -9.38
CA LEU A 72 -17.98 11.78 -8.96
C LEU A 72 -17.67 10.82 -10.11
N SER A 73 -17.10 9.65 -9.77
CA SER A 73 -17.04 8.54 -10.71
C SER A 73 -18.39 7.80 -10.69
N ILE A 74 -19.00 7.73 -11.87
CA ILE A 74 -20.24 7.03 -12.17
C ILE A 74 -19.90 5.59 -12.61
N GLY A 75 -20.78 4.65 -12.28
CA GLY A 75 -20.66 3.24 -12.66
C GLY A 75 -20.37 2.33 -11.46
N GLU A 76 -20.38 1.03 -11.75
CA GLU A 76 -20.16 -0.03 -10.77
C GLU A 76 -18.76 -0.63 -10.89
N PHE A 77 -18.27 -1.18 -9.79
CA PHE A 77 -17.03 -1.93 -9.79
C PHE A 77 -17.19 -3.23 -10.57
N PRO A 78 -16.16 -3.68 -11.30
CA PRO A 78 -16.18 -4.99 -11.95
C PRO A 78 -16.20 -6.12 -10.91
N ASN A 79 -16.68 -7.30 -11.32
CA ASN A 79 -16.69 -8.50 -10.48
C ASN A 79 -15.31 -9.17 -10.32
N SER A 80 -14.27 -8.59 -10.92
CA SER A 80 -12.86 -8.95 -10.74
C SER A 80 -12.01 -7.70 -10.89
N MET A 81 -10.91 -7.60 -10.16
CA MET A 81 -10.01 -6.44 -10.21
C MET A 81 -8.98 -6.53 -11.35
N ILE A 82 -9.00 -7.59 -12.18
CA ILE A 82 -8.12 -7.71 -13.35
C ILE A 82 -8.14 -6.48 -14.27
N PRO A 83 -9.30 -5.87 -14.64
CA PRO A 83 -9.30 -4.69 -15.50
C PRO A 83 -8.48 -3.53 -14.91
N PHE A 84 -8.46 -3.41 -13.57
CA PHE A 84 -7.72 -2.39 -12.85
C PHE A 84 -6.22 -2.70 -12.88
N LEU A 85 -5.86 -3.95 -12.60
CA LEU A 85 -4.48 -4.44 -12.58
C LEU A 85 -3.84 -4.48 -13.97
N LYS A 86 -4.64 -4.52 -15.05
CA LYS A 86 -4.15 -4.41 -16.43
C LYS A 86 -3.83 -2.96 -16.83
N ASN A 87 -4.41 -1.97 -16.14
CA ASN A 87 -4.21 -0.56 -16.45
C ASN A 87 -2.73 -0.18 -16.32
N ASN A 88 -2.20 0.50 -17.34
CA ASN A 88 -0.80 0.88 -17.37
C ASN A 88 -0.54 2.06 -16.43
N THR A 89 -0.04 1.76 -15.23
CA THR A 89 0.28 2.76 -14.21
C THR A 89 1.72 2.56 -13.74
N ILE A 90 2.33 3.62 -13.20
CA ILE A 90 3.71 3.58 -12.69
C ILE A 90 3.92 2.58 -11.54
N TYR A 91 2.83 2.12 -10.92
CA TYR A 91 2.84 1.20 -9.79
C TYR A 91 2.11 -0.12 -10.09
N LYS A 92 1.74 -0.38 -11.35
CA LYS A 92 0.98 -1.57 -11.78
C LYS A 92 1.57 -2.86 -11.21
N HIS A 93 2.86 -3.07 -11.40
CA HIS A 93 3.55 -4.30 -11.01
C HIS A 93 3.58 -4.49 -9.50
N ALA A 94 3.88 -3.43 -8.74
CA ALA A 94 3.85 -3.49 -7.29
C ALA A 94 2.41 -3.68 -6.76
N LEU A 95 1.41 -3.12 -7.43
CA LEU A 95 0.00 -3.32 -7.09
C LEU A 95 -0.46 -4.77 -7.32
N ILE A 96 -0.02 -5.42 -8.41
CA ILE A 96 -0.31 -6.85 -8.64
C ILE A 96 0.20 -7.69 -7.46
N VAL A 97 1.47 -7.50 -7.07
CA VAL A 97 2.08 -8.23 -5.94
C VAL A 97 1.35 -7.94 -4.64
N THR A 98 1.07 -6.66 -4.35
CA THR A 98 0.42 -6.24 -3.10
C THR A 98 -1.02 -6.75 -3.02
N TYR A 99 -1.75 -6.77 -4.13
CA TYR A 99 -3.12 -7.29 -4.19
C TYR A 99 -3.17 -8.80 -4.02
N LEU A 100 -2.33 -9.55 -4.73
CA LEU A 100 -2.23 -11.01 -4.57
C LEU A 100 -1.83 -11.40 -3.14
N SER A 101 -0.88 -10.67 -2.56
CA SER A 101 -0.48 -10.85 -1.17
C SER A 101 -1.64 -10.60 -0.21
N SER A 102 -2.41 -9.53 -0.43
CA SER A 102 -3.58 -9.20 0.38
C SER A 102 -4.66 -10.28 0.30
N LEU A 103 -4.94 -10.81 -0.90
CA LEU A 103 -5.87 -11.93 -1.08
C LEU A 103 -5.39 -13.18 -0.33
N LYS A 104 -4.09 -13.54 -0.46
CA LYS A 104 -3.51 -14.69 0.23
C LYS A 104 -3.62 -14.56 1.75
N ILE A 105 -3.33 -13.38 2.30
CA ILE A 105 -3.45 -13.10 3.74
C ILE A 105 -4.89 -13.29 4.21
N ILE A 106 -5.88 -12.83 3.43
CA ILE A 106 -7.30 -13.03 3.76
C ILE A 106 -7.65 -14.52 3.80
N CYS A 107 -7.24 -15.31 2.80
CA CYS A 107 -7.46 -16.76 2.79
C CYS A 107 -6.87 -17.44 4.02
N LEU A 108 -5.61 -17.13 4.34
CA LEU A 108 -4.90 -17.72 5.48
C LEU A 108 -5.49 -17.28 6.82
N TYR A 109 -5.91 -16.03 6.95
CA TYR A 109 -6.58 -15.55 8.16
C TYR A 109 -7.90 -16.27 8.39
N VAL A 110 -8.68 -16.55 7.34
CA VAL A 110 -9.90 -17.36 7.48
C VAL A 110 -9.56 -18.78 7.91
N ALA A 111 -8.54 -19.40 7.32
CA ALA A 111 -8.08 -20.73 7.71
C ALA A 111 -7.71 -20.79 9.21
N VAL A 112 -7.01 -19.76 9.72
CA VAL A 112 -6.73 -19.59 11.15
C VAL A 112 -8.01 -19.48 11.98
N LYS A 113 -8.96 -18.63 11.58
CA LYS A 113 -10.21 -18.44 12.35
C LYS A 113 -11.08 -19.71 12.37
N ASN A 114 -11.03 -20.49 11.29
CA ASN A 114 -11.67 -21.80 11.20
C ASN A 114 -10.86 -22.92 11.87
N GLN A 115 -9.75 -22.60 12.53
CA GLN A 115 -8.87 -23.54 13.23
C GLN A 115 -8.29 -24.64 12.33
N SER A 116 -8.21 -24.42 11.02
CA SER A 116 -7.61 -25.40 10.10
C SER A 116 -6.08 -25.33 10.09
N ILE A 117 -5.51 -24.18 10.48
CA ILE A 117 -4.08 -23.95 10.69
C ILE A 117 -3.89 -22.99 11.87
N ASP A 118 -2.71 -22.97 12.49
CA ASP A 118 -2.36 -21.95 13.48
C ASP A 118 -1.74 -20.69 12.85
N ASN A 119 -1.57 -19.65 13.66
CA ASN A 119 -1.01 -18.36 13.23
C ASN A 119 0.40 -18.49 12.65
N LYS A 120 1.26 -19.31 13.27
CA LYS A 120 2.64 -19.53 12.84
C LYS A 120 2.68 -20.18 11.46
N THR A 121 1.91 -21.25 11.28
CA THR A 121 1.74 -21.96 10.02
C THR A 121 1.23 -21.02 8.93
N ALA A 122 0.27 -20.15 9.24
CA ALA A 122 -0.23 -19.15 8.30
C ALA A 122 0.88 -18.18 7.85
N TYR A 123 1.70 -17.65 8.77
CA TYR A 123 2.81 -16.76 8.41
C TYR A 123 3.89 -17.48 7.60
N ILE A 124 4.21 -18.73 7.90
CA ILE A 124 5.17 -19.54 7.12
C ILE A 124 4.63 -19.80 5.70
N ILE A 125 3.36 -20.18 5.57
CA ILE A 125 2.72 -20.38 4.24
C ILE A 125 2.72 -19.07 3.45
N PHE A 126 2.42 -17.95 4.10
CA PHE A 126 2.47 -16.64 3.46
C PHE A 126 3.90 -16.29 2.99
N SER A 127 4.90 -16.50 3.85
CA SER A 127 6.31 -16.26 3.52
C SER A 127 6.75 -17.12 2.33
N LYS A 128 6.33 -18.39 2.30
CA LYS A 128 6.56 -19.30 1.17
C LYS A 128 5.86 -18.84 -0.11
N PHE A 129 4.64 -18.33 -0.03
CA PHE A 129 3.90 -17.77 -1.17
C PHE A 129 4.63 -16.56 -1.79
N ILE A 130 5.03 -15.61 -0.95
CA ILE A 130 5.81 -14.42 -1.35
C ILE A 130 7.11 -14.85 -2.03
N ARG A 131 7.74 -15.89 -1.47
CA ARG A 131 8.97 -16.47 -1.98
C ARG A 131 8.77 -17.14 -3.34
N GLU A 132 7.98 -18.19 -3.41
CA GLU A 132 7.96 -19.15 -4.51
C GLU A 132 7.00 -18.73 -5.63
N GLU A 133 5.84 -18.16 -5.29
CA GLU A 133 4.83 -17.80 -6.28
C GLU A 133 5.01 -16.37 -6.78
N LEU A 134 5.22 -15.39 -5.90
CA LEU A 134 5.38 -13.99 -6.32
C LEU A 134 6.82 -13.64 -6.71
N ASN A 135 7.80 -14.30 -6.08
CA ASN A 135 9.21 -14.01 -6.23
C ASN A 135 9.56 -12.51 -6.07
N CYS A 136 9.03 -11.90 -5.01
CA CYS A 136 9.22 -10.48 -4.67
C CYS A 136 9.21 -10.30 -3.15
N ILE A 137 9.74 -9.21 -2.61
CA ILE A 137 9.70 -8.90 -1.17
C ILE A 137 8.89 -7.60 -0.97
N PRO A 138 7.56 -7.68 -0.80
CA PRO A 138 6.73 -6.53 -0.48
C PRO A 138 6.81 -6.23 1.03
N ALA A 139 7.83 -5.47 1.41
CA ALA A 139 8.20 -5.17 2.80
C ALA A 139 7.01 -4.83 3.73
N ILE A 140 6.20 -3.85 3.32
CA ILE A 140 5.07 -3.39 4.11
C ILE A 140 3.97 -4.44 4.25
N VAL A 141 3.82 -5.32 3.25
CA VAL A 141 2.84 -6.40 3.30
C VAL A 141 3.33 -7.54 4.19
N GLN A 142 4.64 -7.82 4.21
CA GLN A 142 5.24 -8.73 5.17
C GLN A 142 5.07 -8.22 6.60
N SER A 143 5.37 -6.94 6.85
CA SER A 143 5.13 -6.30 8.15
C SER A 143 3.65 -6.39 8.56
N PHE A 144 2.74 -6.12 7.63
CA PHE A 144 1.31 -6.27 7.86
C PHE A 144 0.92 -7.71 8.25
N ALA A 145 1.41 -8.71 7.50
CA ALA A 145 1.14 -10.12 7.80
C ALA A 145 1.74 -10.57 9.14
N LEU A 146 2.96 -10.15 9.45
CA LEU A 146 3.66 -10.45 10.70
C LEU A 146 2.85 -9.94 11.90
N HIS A 147 2.34 -8.72 11.80
CA HIS A 147 1.50 -8.14 12.85
C HIS A 147 0.11 -8.80 12.93
N LEU A 148 -0.53 -9.04 11.79
CA LEU A 148 -1.87 -9.62 11.75
C LEU A 148 -1.87 -11.03 12.35
N PHE A 149 -0.97 -11.92 11.89
CA PHE A 149 -0.87 -13.28 12.43
C PHE A 149 -0.28 -13.31 13.85
N GLY A 150 0.47 -12.28 14.24
CA GLY A 150 0.90 -12.08 15.63
C GLY A 150 -0.24 -11.70 16.59
N GLY A 151 -1.45 -11.49 16.08
CA GLY A 151 -2.66 -11.23 16.86
C GLY A 151 -3.18 -9.78 16.81
N CYS A 152 -2.60 -8.91 15.98
CA CYS A 152 -3.04 -7.53 15.85
C CYS A 152 -4.24 -7.38 14.90
N ASP A 153 -5.44 -7.68 15.38
CA ASP A 153 -6.69 -7.56 14.60
C ASP A 153 -7.03 -6.10 14.26
N TYR A 154 -6.40 -5.10 14.90
CA TYR A 154 -6.57 -3.68 14.59
C TYR A 154 -6.20 -3.34 13.14
N LEU A 155 -5.11 -3.91 12.65
CA LEU A 155 -4.61 -3.68 11.29
C LEU A 155 -5.49 -4.34 10.22
N LYS A 156 -6.23 -5.39 10.57
CA LYS A 156 -7.11 -6.16 9.66
C LYS A 156 -7.98 -5.25 8.78
N LYS A 157 -8.50 -4.16 9.32
CA LYS A 157 -9.41 -3.25 8.61
C LYS A 157 -8.76 -2.52 7.41
N ILE A 158 -7.46 -2.62 7.21
CA ILE A 158 -6.78 -2.12 6.01
C ILE A 158 -7.32 -2.84 4.77
N ILE A 159 -7.28 -4.18 4.74
CA ILE A 159 -7.64 -4.97 3.55
C ILE A 159 -8.96 -5.74 3.67
N PHE A 160 -9.48 -5.98 4.89
CA PHE A 160 -10.67 -6.82 5.04
C PHE A 160 -11.97 -6.02 4.83
N PRO A 161 -12.83 -6.46 3.89
CA PRO A 161 -14.11 -5.80 3.65
C PRO A 161 -15.13 -6.13 4.73
N LYS A 162 -16.19 -5.30 4.82
CA LYS A 162 -17.38 -5.61 5.62
C LYS A 162 -18.14 -6.77 4.96
N ARG A 163 -18.76 -7.64 5.79
CA ARG A 163 -19.46 -8.86 5.35
C ARG A 163 -20.61 -8.58 4.37
N ASN A 164 -21.41 -7.54 4.63
CA ASN A 164 -22.63 -7.21 3.89
C ASN A 164 -22.41 -6.42 2.59
N LEU A 165 -21.16 -6.29 2.13
CA LEU A 165 -20.88 -5.62 0.87
C LEU A 165 -21.13 -6.56 -0.32
N PRO A 166 -21.68 -6.05 -1.44
CA PRO A 166 -21.68 -6.74 -2.73
C PRO A 166 -20.28 -7.21 -3.13
N ILE A 167 -20.21 -8.31 -3.88
CA ILE A 167 -18.95 -8.97 -4.30
C ILE A 167 -17.96 -7.97 -4.92
N ASN A 168 -18.40 -7.18 -5.89
CA ASN A 168 -17.57 -6.19 -6.56
C ASN A 168 -17.01 -5.12 -5.58
N LYS A 169 -17.81 -4.69 -4.60
CA LYS A 169 -17.37 -3.77 -3.54
C LYS A 169 -16.41 -4.42 -2.55
N LYS A 170 -16.55 -5.72 -2.26
CA LYS A 170 -15.61 -6.48 -1.43
C LYS A 170 -14.23 -6.52 -2.08
N LEU A 171 -14.15 -6.96 -3.34
CA LEU A 171 -12.89 -7.02 -4.08
C LEU A 171 -12.27 -5.64 -4.26
N HIS A 172 -13.07 -4.62 -4.59
CA HIS A 172 -12.56 -3.25 -4.67
C HIS A 172 -12.00 -2.76 -3.33
N LYS A 173 -12.62 -3.09 -2.20
CA LYS A 173 -12.09 -2.69 -0.88
C LYS A 173 -10.74 -3.34 -0.58
N ILE A 174 -10.54 -4.60 -0.98
CA ILE A 174 -9.25 -5.29 -0.86
C ILE A 174 -8.21 -4.60 -1.75
N LEU A 175 -8.58 -4.24 -2.99
CA LEU A 175 -7.70 -3.50 -3.90
C LEU A 175 -7.33 -2.13 -3.35
N SER A 176 -8.28 -1.36 -2.81
CA SER A 176 -8.00 -0.07 -2.16
C SER A 176 -7.04 -0.23 -0.98
N GLY A 177 -7.26 -1.21 -0.10
CA GLY A 177 -6.33 -1.50 1.00
C GLY A 177 -4.93 -1.91 0.50
N SER A 178 -4.86 -2.58 -0.66
CA SER A 178 -3.59 -2.92 -1.31
C SER A 178 -2.87 -1.68 -1.86
N ILE A 179 -3.61 -0.70 -2.38
CA ILE A 179 -3.06 0.60 -2.78
C ILE A 179 -2.55 1.35 -1.55
N ASP A 180 -3.33 1.38 -0.46
CA ASP A 180 -2.96 2.05 0.79
C ASP A 180 -1.66 1.48 1.38
N LEU A 181 -1.50 0.16 1.37
CA LEU A 181 -0.24 -0.49 1.76
C LEU A 181 0.92 -0.12 0.83
N LEU A 182 0.67 0.12 -0.45
CA LEU A 182 1.70 0.40 -1.44
C LEU A 182 2.18 1.87 -1.43
N LEU A 183 1.29 2.81 -1.11
CA LEU A 183 1.54 4.26 -1.20
C LEU A 183 2.79 4.74 -0.44
N PRO A 184 3.07 4.29 0.81
CA PRO A 184 4.27 4.72 1.52
C PRO A 184 5.55 4.36 0.76
N SER A 185 5.62 3.15 0.22
CA SER A 185 6.77 2.70 -0.57
C SER A 185 6.91 3.48 -1.89
N LEU A 186 5.81 3.90 -2.51
CA LEU A 186 5.81 4.70 -3.74
C LEU A 186 6.20 6.17 -3.53
N SER A 187 5.87 6.75 -2.37
CA SER A 187 6.09 8.18 -2.10
C SER A 187 7.56 8.59 -2.27
N GLN A 188 8.49 7.83 -1.69
CA GLN A 188 9.94 8.05 -1.83
C GLN A 188 10.40 7.93 -3.29
N LYS A 189 9.89 6.94 -4.03
CA LYS A 189 10.26 6.74 -5.43
C LYS A 189 9.81 7.94 -6.27
N LEU A 190 8.63 8.48 -5.97
CA LEU A 190 8.17 9.69 -6.62
C LEU A 190 9.12 10.86 -6.34
N VAL A 191 9.56 11.05 -5.08
CA VAL A 191 10.55 12.08 -4.73
C VAL A 191 11.86 11.89 -5.51
N GLU A 192 12.39 10.68 -5.59
CA GLU A 192 13.61 10.37 -6.35
C GLU A 192 13.48 10.67 -7.85
N GLN A 193 12.29 10.46 -8.42
CA GLN A 193 11.99 10.75 -9.82
C GLN A 193 11.77 12.25 -10.08
N THR A 194 11.15 12.96 -9.14
CA THR A 194 10.87 14.40 -9.25
C THR A 194 12.13 15.23 -9.03
N TYR A 195 13.00 14.82 -8.11
CA TYR A 195 14.28 15.47 -7.81
C TYR A 195 15.43 14.51 -8.11
N PRO A 196 15.73 14.24 -9.40
CA PRO A 196 16.87 13.41 -9.76
C PRO A 196 18.14 14.05 -9.19
N LEU A 197 18.78 13.34 -8.26
CA LEU A 197 19.89 13.80 -7.44
C LEU A 197 21.07 14.33 -8.29
N HIS A 198 21.08 15.63 -8.56
CA HIS A 198 22.28 16.37 -9.00
C HIS A 198 22.74 17.43 -8.00
N VAL A 199 22.11 17.53 -6.83
CA VAL A 199 22.46 18.56 -5.85
C VAL A 199 22.40 17.96 -4.45
N SER A 200 23.58 17.92 -3.80
CA SER A 200 23.99 17.90 -2.38
C SER A 200 22.99 17.92 -1.19
N ARG A 201 21.68 17.76 -1.36
CA ARG A 201 20.69 17.69 -0.27
C ARG A 201 19.98 16.35 -0.26
N LYS A 202 20.18 15.59 0.83
CA LYS A 202 19.46 14.34 1.09
C LYS A 202 18.03 14.71 1.51
N LEU A 203 17.11 14.80 0.54
CA LEU A 203 15.69 15.00 0.84
C LEU A 203 15.16 13.79 1.63
N THR A 204 14.43 14.06 2.71
CA THR A 204 13.77 13.02 3.51
C THR A 204 12.28 13.08 3.21
N THR A 205 11.72 11.98 2.70
CA THR A 205 10.29 11.91 2.40
C THR A 205 9.49 11.69 3.68
N VAL A 206 8.48 12.54 3.89
CA VAL A 206 7.48 12.34 4.94
C VAL A 206 6.18 11.87 4.29
N PHE A 207 5.78 10.63 4.57
CA PHE A 207 4.48 10.13 4.13
C PHE A 207 3.39 10.54 5.13
N ALA A 208 2.38 11.26 4.65
CA ALA A 208 1.23 11.69 5.44
C ALA A 208 -0.04 10.97 4.99
N THR A 209 -0.80 10.44 5.94
CA THR A 209 -2.10 9.79 5.70
C THR A 209 -3.05 10.06 6.87
N THR A 210 -4.34 10.10 6.57
CA THR A 210 -5.40 10.15 7.61
C THR A 210 -5.74 8.76 8.16
N ASP A 211 -5.28 7.67 7.51
CA ASP A 211 -5.44 6.32 8.02
C ASP A 211 -4.38 6.00 9.08
N GLN A 212 -4.79 6.06 10.34
CA GLN A 212 -3.93 5.77 11.49
C GLN A 212 -3.28 4.38 11.45
N ARG A 213 -3.91 3.39 10.79
CA ARG A 213 -3.35 2.03 10.70
C ARG A 213 -2.18 1.99 9.73
N ILE A 214 -2.30 2.68 8.60
CA ILE A 214 -1.21 2.80 7.61
C ILE A 214 -0.08 3.63 8.20
N SER A 215 -0.40 4.74 8.87
CA SER A 215 0.61 5.55 9.58
C SER A 215 1.36 4.73 10.62
N LEU A 216 0.65 3.95 11.45
CA LEU A 216 1.26 3.07 12.43
C LEU A 216 2.16 2.03 11.76
N LEU A 217 1.64 1.28 10.78
CA LEU A 217 2.41 0.23 10.10
C LEU A 217 3.70 0.77 9.47
N HIS A 218 3.63 1.94 8.83
CA HIS A 218 4.80 2.59 8.24
C HIS A 218 5.80 3.05 9.30
N SER A 219 5.33 3.53 10.47
CA SER A 219 6.22 3.96 11.56
C SER A 219 7.01 2.81 12.20
N LEU A 220 6.53 1.57 12.06
CA LEU A 220 7.17 0.36 12.60
C LEU A 220 8.26 -0.20 11.67
N MET A 221 8.49 0.42 10.52
CA MET A 221 9.41 -0.09 9.51
C MET A 221 10.60 0.85 9.34
N ASN A 222 11.81 0.30 9.46
CA ASN A 222 13.03 0.99 9.08
C ASN A 222 13.56 0.43 7.75
N GLU A 223 13.30 1.14 6.66
CA GLU A 223 13.66 0.72 5.31
C GLU A 223 14.99 1.35 4.87
N LYS A 224 15.98 0.55 4.43
CA LYS A 224 17.16 1.09 3.72
C LYS A 224 16.88 1.16 2.23
N ILE A 225 17.25 2.28 1.64
CA ILE A 225 17.49 2.38 0.21
C ILE A 225 18.90 1.84 -0.03
N ARG A 226 19.03 0.67 -0.68
CA ARG A 226 20.30 0.29 -1.31
C ARG A 226 20.36 1.00 -2.67
N LEU A 227 21.02 2.15 -2.68
CA LEU A 227 21.43 2.86 -3.90
C LEU A 227 22.60 2.09 -4.52
N ASP A 228 22.38 0.90 -5.09
CA ASP A 228 23.52 0.17 -5.69
C ASP A 228 23.19 -0.75 -6.86
N SER A 229 22.12 -0.46 -7.58
CA SER A 229 22.09 -0.87 -8.98
C SER A 229 21.66 0.33 -9.80
N GLY A 230 22.35 0.61 -10.91
CA GLY A 230 21.95 1.60 -11.90
C GLY A 230 20.62 1.25 -12.60
N GLU A 231 19.73 0.53 -11.92
CA GLU A 231 18.44 0.10 -12.39
C GLU A 231 17.39 1.17 -12.10
N LYS A 232 16.54 1.43 -13.10
CA LYS A 232 15.53 2.49 -13.02
C LYS A 232 14.38 2.18 -12.05
N ILE A 233 14.22 0.93 -11.60
CA ILE A 233 13.07 0.52 -10.77
C ILE A 233 13.39 -0.72 -9.91
N ASN A 234 13.60 -0.52 -8.61
CA ASN A 234 13.52 -1.59 -7.60
C ASN A 234 12.28 -1.35 -6.71
N TYR A 235 11.28 -2.23 -6.76
CA TYR A 235 10.08 -2.16 -5.91
C TYR A 235 10.25 -2.89 -4.57
N SER A 236 11.39 -3.57 -4.36
CA SER A 236 11.73 -4.26 -3.13
C SER A 236 12.70 -3.41 -2.31
N ARG A 237 12.17 -2.69 -1.31
CA ARG A 237 13.05 -2.08 -0.30
C ARG A 237 13.61 -3.19 0.58
N SER A 238 14.90 -3.07 0.92
CA SER A 238 15.48 -3.91 1.95
C SER A 238 14.98 -3.40 3.30
N ILE A 239 14.19 -4.22 4.00
CA ILE A 239 13.84 -3.97 5.39
C ILE A 239 15.09 -4.23 6.22
N ASN A 240 15.52 -3.26 7.04
CA ASN A 240 16.57 -3.52 8.02
C ASN A 240 15.99 -4.01 9.34
N GLN A 241 14.79 -3.54 9.68
CA GLN A 241 14.15 -3.81 10.95
C GLN A 241 12.64 -3.57 10.86
N ILE A 242 11.89 -4.46 11.50
CA ILE A 242 10.46 -4.29 11.79
C ILE A 242 10.32 -4.26 13.31
N ASP A 243 9.83 -3.17 13.84
CA ASP A 243 9.46 -3.08 15.25
C ASP A 243 8.10 -3.74 15.45
N LEU A 244 7.99 -4.56 16.50
CA LEU A 244 6.76 -5.28 16.82
C LEU A 244 5.93 -4.47 17.82
N LEU A 245 4.62 -4.45 17.59
CA LEU A 245 3.69 -3.93 18.60
C LEU A 245 3.73 -4.78 19.88
N PRO A 246 3.53 -4.18 21.07
CA PRO A 246 3.55 -4.91 22.34
C PRO A 246 2.53 -6.05 22.45
N GLU A 247 1.45 -5.97 21.68
CA GLU A 247 0.34 -6.94 21.66
C GLU A 247 0.66 -8.21 20.85
N ILE A 248 1.80 -8.23 20.15
CA ILE A 248 2.21 -9.34 19.30
C ILE A 248 2.64 -10.54 20.14
N LYS A 249 2.10 -11.72 19.80
CA LYS A 249 2.26 -12.96 20.56
C LYS A 249 3.39 -13.87 20.06
N TRP A 250 4.30 -13.36 19.23
CA TRP A 250 5.42 -14.15 18.74
C TRP A 250 6.43 -14.41 19.87
N SER A 251 6.82 -15.67 20.02
CA SER A 251 7.97 -15.98 20.88
C SER A 251 9.27 -15.60 20.18
N LYS A 252 10.34 -15.43 20.95
CA LYS A 252 11.68 -15.23 20.37
C LYS A 252 12.06 -16.35 19.38
N SER A 253 11.72 -17.59 19.72
CA SER A 253 11.97 -18.75 18.85
C SER A 253 11.22 -18.65 17.52
N ASP A 254 10.01 -18.11 17.50
CA ASP A 254 9.26 -17.90 16.25
C ASP A 254 9.93 -16.83 15.39
N LEU A 255 10.36 -15.73 16.01
CA LEU A 255 11.06 -14.65 15.30
C LEU A 255 12.40 -15.10 14.73
N ASP A 256 13.19 -15.85 15.50
CA ASP A 256 14.46 -16.42 15.05
C ASP A 256 14.26 -17.37 13.85
N GLU A 257 13.19 -18.17 13.87
CA GLU A 257 12.82 -19.04 12.75
C GLU A 257 12.40 -18.23 11.52
N PHE A 258 11.56 -17.21 11.69
CA PHE A 258 11.13 -16.34 10.60
C PHE A 258 12.30 -15.57 9.97
N ASP A 259 13.24 -15.10 10.79
CA ASP A 259 14.44 -14.41 10.33
C ASP A 259 15.37 -15.35 9.57
N HIS A 260 15.57 -16.58 10.06
CA HIS A 260 16.34 -17.61 9.36
C HIS A 260 15.75 -17.89 7.97
N PHE A 261 14.43 -18.10 7.88
CA PHE A 261 13.74 -18.25 6.59
C PHE A 261 13.96 -17.05 5.68
N THR A 262 13.90 -15.83 6.21
CA THR A 262 14.02 -14.60 5.42
C THR A 262 15.46 -14.37 4.93
N ASN A 263 16.46 -14.57 5.78
CA ASN A 263 17.87 -14.27 5.48
C ASN A 263 18.51 -15.26 4.51
N GLU A 264 18.22 -16.56 4.64
CA GLU A 264 18.68 -17.55 3.64
C GLU A 264 18.17 -17.22 2.24
N ASP A 265 16.94 -16.72 2.16
CA ASP A 265 16.26 -16.44 0.90
C ASP A 265 16.70 -15.11 0.26
N VAL A 266 16.91 -14.07 1.07
CA VAL A 266 17.50 -12.79 0.61
C VAL A 266 18.92 -13.03 0.07
N GLY A 267 19.75 -13.79 0.79
CA GLY A 267 21.12 -14.11 0.36
C GLY A 267 21.17 -14.85 -0.98
N LYS A 268 20.29 -15.84 -1.19
CA LYS A 268 20.22 -16.60 -2.46
C LYS A 268 19.72 -15.75 -3.62
N ARG A 269 18.76 -14.83 -3.40
CA ARG A 269 18.10 -14.04 -4.44
C ARG A 269 18.90 -12.84 -4.93
N PHE A 270 19.50 -12.08 -4.02
CA PHE A 270 20.24 -10.86 -4.39
C PHE A 270 21.73 -11.13 -4.69
N SER A 271 22.14 -12.40 -4.75
CA SER A 271 23.49 -12.81 -5.14
C SER A 271 23.76 -12.64 -6.65
N ARG A 272 22.73 -12.48 -7.48
CA ARG A 272 22.85 -12.18 -8.91
C ARG A 272 22.47 -10.73 -9.17
N PRO A 273 23.30 -9.95 -9.89
CA PRO A 273 22.91 -8.61 -10.33
C PRO A 273 21.76 -8.77 -11.32
N TYR A 274 20.54 -8.52 -10.87
CA TYR A 274 19.39 -8.46 -11.76
C TYR A 274 19.53 -7.21 -12.64
N SER A 275 19.21 -7.35 -13.92
CA SER A 275 19.34 -6.29 -14.91
C SER A 275 17.96 -5.92 -15.44
N GLY A 276 17.12 -5.31 -14.61
CA GLY A 276 15.95 -4.56 -15.10
C GLY A 276 14.70 -4.59 -14.21
N PRO A 277 13.72 -3.70 -14.52
CA PRO A 277 12.46 -3.62 -13.81
C PRO A 277 11.72 -4.97 -13.80
N GLN A 278 11.41 -5.50 -12.61
CA GLN A 278 10.66 -6.74 -12.50
C GLN A 278 9.20 -6.53 -12.93
N LYS A 279 8.81 -7.20 -14.03
CA LYS A 279 7.44 -7.19 -14.56
C LYS A 279 6.64 -8.33 -13.95
N PHE A 280 5.49 -8.02 -13.36
CA PHE A 280 4.62 -8.98 -12.69
C PHE A 280 3.32 -9.28 -13.46
N ASP A 281 3.23 -8.94 -14.75
CA ASP A 281 2.04 -9.25 -15.57
C ASP A 281 1.74 -10.75 -15.62
N HIS A 282 2.79 -11.57 -15.60
CA HIS A 282 2.67 -13.02 -15.61
C HIS A 282 1.88 -13.54 -14.41
N LEU A 283 1.79 -12.80 -13.29
CA LEU A 283 1.03 -13.21 -12.10
C LEU A 283 -0.48 -12.93 -12.20
N LEU A 284 -0.94 -12.20 -13.22
CA LEU A 284 -2.37 -11.87 -13.37
C LEU A 284 -3.27 -13.10 -13.46
N HIS A 285 -2.75 -14.25 -13.92
CA HIS A 285 -3.49 -15.50 -13.99
C HIS A 285 -3.88 -16.07 -12.61
N LEU A 286 -3.16 -15.69 -11.54
CA LEU A 286 -3.45 -16.10 -10.17
C LEU A 286 -4.63 -15.33 -9.56
N VAL A 287 -4.94 -14.15 -10.09
CA VAL A 287 -5.95 -13.24 -9.52
C VAL A 287 -7.34 -13.90 -9.43
N PRO A 288 -7.91 -14.50 -10.49
CA PRO A 288 -9.23 -15.11 -10.41
C PRO A 288 -9.30 -16.24 -9.39
N HIS A 289 -8.23 -17.02 -9.26
CA HIS A 289 -8.16 -18.11 -8.30
C HIS A 289 -8.30 -17.58 -6.87
N TYR A 290 -7.45 -16.62 -6.48
CA TYR A 290 -7.47 -16.06 -5.13
C TYR A 290 -8.69 -15.17 -4.84
N GLU A 291 -9.21 -14.43 -5.83
CA GLU A 291 -10.48 -13.69 -5.68
C GLU A 291 -11.63 -14.66 -5.36
N ASN A 292 -11.72 -15.78 -6.09
CA ASN A 292 -12.74 -16.79 -5.84
C ASN A 292 -12.59 -17.46 -4.47
N GLU A 293 -11.37 -17.76 -4.02
CA GLU A 293 -11.15 -18.30 -2.68
C GLU A 293 -11.66 -17.35 -1.59
N VAL A 294 -11.26 -16.07 -1.66
CA VAL A 294 -11.72 -15.06 -0.70
C VAL A 294 -13.25 -14.93 -0.69
N LEU A 295 -13.89 -14.97 -1.85
CA LEU A 295 -15.34 -14.85 -1.96
C LEU A 295 -16.10 -16.06 -1.41
N LYS A 296 -15.58 -17.28 -1.55
CA LYS A 296 -16.17 -18.48 -0.95
C LYS A 296 -16.30 -18.30 0.56
N TYR A 297 -15.21 -17.89 1.22
CA TYR A 297 -15.18 -17.73 2.66
C TYR A 297 -16.07 -16.61 3.20
N GLN A 298 -16.29 -15.56 2.42
CA GLN A 298 -17.15 -14.43 2.81
C GLN A 298 -18.64 -14.66 2.54
N SER A 299 -19.00 -15.84 2.04
CA SER A 299 -20.39 -16.24 1.74
C SER A 299 -20.90 -17.35 2.69
N SER A 300 -20.03 -17.89 3.55
CA SER A 300 -20.29 -19.06 4.40
C SER A 300 -20.51 -18.75 5.88
N GLU A 301 -20.66 -17.47 6.25
CA GLU A 301 -21.00 -16.95 7.59
C GLU A 301 -22.11 -15.91 7.48
#